data_AF-A0A4Q7G2H9-F1
#
_entry.id   AF-A0A4Q7G2H9-F1
#
_cell.length_a   1.000
_cell.length_b   1.000
_cell.length_c   1.000
_cell.angle_alpha   90.00
_cell.angle_beta   90.00
_cell.angle_gamma   90.00
#
_symmetry.space_group_name_H-M   'P 1'
#
loop_
_entity.id
_entity.type
_entity.pdbx_description
1 polymer ?
#
loop_
_entity_poly.entity_id
_entity_poly.type
_entity_poly.pdbx_seq_one_letter_code
_entity_poly.pdbx_strand_id
1 'polypeptide(L)'
;MIPIRIKGSTHYLGAPKGWDPDKDGPCLHLAVRASADGTRWESAWEPTPDELKALNEGSPVILRVVGGQPPVMLYVEPYKEESSR
;
A
#
# COMPACT_ATOMS: atom_id res chain seq x y z
N MET A 1 -6.71 -1.37 6.41
CA MET A 1 -6.87 -1.27 4.94
C MET A 1 -6.18 -2.48 4.34
N ILE A 2 -6.63 -2.93 3.18
CA ILE A 2 -6.12 -4.10 2.46
C ILE A 2 -5.27 -3.60 1.28
N PRO A 3 -4.04 -4.11 1.09
CA PRO A 3 -3.25 -3.73 -0.08
C PRO A 3 -3.92 -4.25 -1.35
N ILE A 4 -4.04 -3.40 -2.37
CA ILE A 4 -4.62 -3.74 -3.67
C ILE A 4 -3.62 -3.51 -4.80
N ARG A 5 -3.92 -4.06 -5.98
CA ARG A 5 -3.11 -3.78 -7.16
C ARG A 5 -3.28 -2.32 -7.59
N ILE A 6 -2.20 -1.56 -7.55
CA ILE A 6 -2.16 -0.18 -8.05
C ILE A 6 -2.07 -0.14 -9.58
N LYS A 7 -2.74 0.84 -10.21
CA LYS A 7 -2.65 1.06 -11.66
C LYS A 7 -1.21 1.34 -12.07
N GLY A 8 -0.76 0.75 -13.17
CA GLY A 8 0.61 0.93 -13.66
C GLY A 8 1.66 0.32 -12.72
N SER A 9 1.29 -0.68 -11.92
CA SER A 9 2.23 -1.42 -11.09
C SER A 9 3.39 -1.96 -11.94
N THR A 10 4.61 -1.76 -11.45
CA THR A 10 5.85 -2.15 -12.12
C THR A 10 6.60 -3.23 -11.35
N HIS A 11 6.34 -3.39 -10.05
CA HIS A 11 7.01 -4.38 -9.20
C HIS A 11 6.03 -5.00 -8.19
N TYR A 12 6.44 -6.15 -7.63
CA TYR A 12 5.81 -6.76 -6.47
C TYR A 12 6.86 -6.90 -5.36
N LEU A 13 6.62 -6.25 -4.24
CA LEU A 13 7.47 -6.37 -3.05
C LEU A 13 6.95 -7.53 -2.20
N GLY A 14 7.82 -8.52 -1.97
CA GLY A 14 7.55 -9.63 -1.07
C GLY A 14 8.13 -9.41 0.33
N ALA A 15 8.10 -10.46 1.14
CA ALA A 15 8.68 -10.45 2.47
C ALA A 15 10.19 -10.09 2.42
N PRO A 16 10.66 -9.22 3.32
CA PRO A 16 12.08 -8.87 3.37
C PRO A 16 12.93 -10.07 3.81
N LYS A 17 14.24 -9.99 3.56
CA LYS A 17 15.18 -11.04 3.97
C LYS A 17 15.13 -11.24 5.49
N GLY A 18 14.88 -12.47 5.92
CA GLY A 18 14.81 -12.85 7.34
C GLY A 18 13.43 -12.69 7.98
N TRP A 19 12.39 -12.36 7.20
CA TRP A 19 11.01 -12.35 7.69
C TRP A 19 10.56 -13.74 8.15
N ASP A 20 10.00 -13.81 9.35
CA ASP A 20 9.49 -15.04 9.95
C ASP A 20 7.97 -14.91 10.15
N PRO A 21 7.13 -15.58 9.35
CA PRO A 21 5.68 -15.46 9.44
C PRO A 21 5.11 -15.79 10.82
N ASP A 22 5.78 -16.64 11.60
CA ASP A 22 5.32 -17.05 12.94
C ASP A 22 5.60 -15.97 14.00
N LYS A 23 6.59 -15.09 13.76
CA LYS A 23 6.97 -14.00 14.68
C LYS A 23 6.49 -12.63 14.22
N ASP A 24 6.58 -12.37 12.92
CA ASP A 24 6.34 -11.07 12.30
C ASP A 24 4.95 -10.97 11.66
N GLY A 25 4.25 -12.10 11.52
CA GLY A 25 2.92 -12.20 10.94
C GLY A 25 2.91 -12.41 9.42
N PRO A 26 1.72 -12.52 8.80
CA PRO A 26 1.60 -12.76 7.37
C PRO A 26 2.12 -11.57 6.56
N CYS A 27 3.04 -11.84 5.63
CA CYS A 27 3.49 -10.86 4.67
C CYS A 27 2.77 -11.06 3.33
N LEU A 28 1.95 -10.09 2.94
CA LEU A 28 1.28 -10.09 1.65
C LEU A 28 2.19 -9.45 0.59
N HIS A 29 2.13 -9.96 -0.65
CA HIS A 29 2.79 -9.29 -1.77
C HIS A 29 2.18 -7.91 -2.00
N LEU A 30 3.03 -6.89 -2.03
CA LEU A 30 2.63 -5.51 -2.26
C LEU A 30 2.94 -5.12 -3.70
N ALA A 31 1.89 -4.95 -4.50
CA ALA A 31 2.02 -4.37 -5.83
C ALA A 31 2.39 -2.89 -5.69
N VAL A 32 3.48 -2.48 -6.35
CA VAL A 32 3.96 -1.10 -6.31
C VAL A 32 4.17 -0.53 -7.70
N ARG A 33 3.95 0.78 -7.83
CA ARG A 33 4.31 1.58 -8.99
C ARG A 33 5.55 2.39 -8.63
N ALA A 34 6.68 2.05 -9.24
CA ALA A 34 7.90 2.83 -9.14
C ALA A 34 7.93 3.94 -10.20
N SER A 35 8.38 5.15 -9.83
CA SER A 35 8.65 6.22 -10.78
C SER A 35 9.81 5.86 -11.70
N ALA A 36 9.85 6.47 -12.89
CA ALA A 36 10.91 6.21 -13.87
C ALA A 36 12.33 6.56 -13.35
N ASP A 37 12.43 7.53 -12.45
CA ASP A 37 13.69 7.92 -11.78
C ASP A 37 14.07 6.99 -10.60
N GLY A 38 13.23 6.02 -10.26
CA GLY A 38 13.43 5.08 -9.14
C GLY A 38 13.30 5.68 -7.74
N THR A 39 12.93 6.96 -7.63
CA THR A 39 12.92 7.68 -6.34
C THR A 39 11.61 7.59 -5.58
N ARG A 40 10.50 7.27 -6.25
CA ARG A 40 9.16 7.18 -5.66
C ARG A 40 8.56 5.80 -5.88
N TRP A 41 7.99 5.25 -4.82
CA TRP A 41 7.38 3.93 -4.80
C TRP A 41 5.99 4.08 -4.20
N GLU A 42 4.96 3.79 -4.99
CA GLU A 42 3.57 4.00 -4.61
C GLU A 42 2.85 2.67 -4.49
N SER A 43 2.04 2.53 -3.43
CA SER A 43 1.14 1.39 -3.21
C SER A 43 -0.26 1.91 -2.97
N ALA A 44 -1.27 1.11 -3.33
CA ALA A 44 -2.67 1.44 -3.13
C ALA A 44 -3.30 0.53 -2.08
N TRP A 45 -4.20 1.11 -1.28
CA TRP A 45 -4.84 0.45 -0.14
C TRP A 45 -6.32 0.73 -0.16
N GLU A 46 -7.13 -0.30 0.03
CA GLU A 46 -8.58 -0.20 0.10
C GLU A 46 -9.03 -0.31 1.56
N PRO A 47 -9.81 0.65 2.09
CA PRO A 47 -10.40 0.52 3.41
C PRO A 47 -11.46 -0.58 3.44
N THR A 48 -11.52 -1.33 4.53
CA THR A 48 -12.68 -2.20 4.80
C THR A 48 -13.93 -1.34 5.04
N PRO A 49 -15.15 -1.91 5.00
CA PRO A 49 -16.38 -1.15 5.30
C PRO A 49 -16.34 -0.43 6.66
N ASP A 50 -15.83 -1.09 7.70
CA ASP A 50 -15.71 -0.51 9.04
C ASP A 50 -14.66 0.60 9.11
N GLU A 51 -13.53 0.43 8.42
CA GLU A 51 -12.52 1.48 8.31
C GLU A 51 -13.03 2.69 7.51
N LEU A 52 -13.74 2.45 6.42
CA LEU A 52 -14.37 3.51 5.62
C LEU A 52 -15.40 4.28 6.44
N LYS A 53 -16.19 3.59 7.27
CA LYS A 53 -17.09 4.23 8.23
C LYS A 53 -16.31 5.11 9.20
N ALA A 54 -15.22 4.62 9.79
CA ALA A 54 -14.39 5.39 10.71
C ALA A 54 -13.77 6.63 10.03
N LEU A 55 -13.33 6.51 8.77
CA LEU A 55 -12.83 7.64 7.97
C LEU A 55 -13.92 8.70 7.73
N ASN A 56 -15.14 8.27 7.39
CA ASN A 56 -16.29 9.18 7.22
C ASN A 56 -16.70 9.86 8.54
N GLU A 57 -16.39 9.25 9.68
CA GLU A 57 -16.55 9.83 11.02
C GLU A 57 -15.38 10.75 11.42
N GLY A 58 -14.39 10.95 10.54
CA GLY A 58 -13.25 11.84 10.75
C GLY A 58 -12.04 11.19 11.42
N SER A 59 -12.00 9.86 11.53
CA SER A 59 -10.83 9.15 12.07
C SER A 59 -9.63 9.28 11.12
N PRO A 60 -8.40 9.44 11.64
CA PRO A 60 -7.21 9.57 10.81
C PRO A 60 -6.70 8.21 10.31
N VAL A 61 -5.94 8.23 9.20
CA VAL A 61 -5.11 7.11 8.78
C VAL A 61 -3.80 7.12 9.57
N ILE A 62 -3.50 6.02 10.26
CA ILE A 62 -2.26 5.86 11.02
C ILE A 62 -1.25 5.06 10.20
N LEU A 63 -0.17 5.70 9.77
CA LEU A 63 0.99 5.03 9.17
C LEU A 63 1.99 4.65 10.25
N ARG A 64 2.29 3.37 10.37
CA ARG A 64 3.36 2.85 11.23
C ARG A 64 4.46 2.26 10.36
N VAL A 65 5.70 2.69 10.61
CA VAL A 65 6.89 2.17 9.92
C VAL A 65 7.77 1.48 10.95
N VAL A 66 8.31 0.31 10.59
CA VAL A 66 9.27 -0.44 11.41
C VAL A 66 10.65 -0.27 10.79
N GLY A 67 11.63 0.22 11.56
CA GLY A 67 12.99 0.49 11.07
C GLY A 67 13.22 1.95 10.66
N GLY A 68 13.93 2.16 9.54
CA GLY A 68 14.21 3.50 8.99
C GLY A 68 13.11 3.97 8.03
N GLN A 69 12.76 5.25 8.09
CA GLN A 69 11.65 5.82 7.31
C GLN A 69 12.17 6.62 6.09
N PRO A 70 11.85 6.22 4.84
CA PRO A 70 12.02 7.10 3.67
C PRO A 70 10.98 8.24 3.72
N PRO A 71 11.13 9.33 2.94
CA PRO A 71 10.06 10.33 2.79
C PRO A 71 8.74 9.67 2.35
N VAL A 72 7.66 9.91 3.10
CA VAL A 72 6.33 9.34 2.84
C VAL A 72 5.31 10.44 2.59
N MET A 73 4.38 10.16 1.68
CA MET A 73 3.20 10.98 1.41
C MET A 73 2.00 10.03 1.25
N LEU A 74 0.85 10.41 1.80
CA LEU A 74 -0.41 9.72 1.61
C LEU A 74 -1.38 10.65 0.89
N TYR A 75 -2.00 10.16 -0.17
CA TYR A 75 -3.02 10.88 -0.93
C TYR A 75 -3.99 9.88 -1.55
N VAL A 76 -5.15 10.37 -2.00
CA VAL A 76 -6.17 9.54 -2.66
C VAL A 76 -6.20 9.89 -4.15
N GLU A 77 -6.08 8.87 -5.01
CA GLU A 77 -6.29 9.00 -6.45
C GLU A 77 -7.62 8.35 -6.87
N PRO A 78 -8.38 8.95 -7.81
CA PRO A 78 -9.55 8.28 -8.38
C PRO A 78 -9.13 6.97 -9.08
N TYR A 79 -9.75 5.85 -8.70
CA TYR A 79 -9.54 4.59 -9.40
C TYR A 79 -10.07 4.71 -10.84
N LYS A 80 -9.23 4.39 -11.82
CA LYS A 80 -9.65 4.21 -13.21
C LYS A 80 -9.39 2.77 -13.59
N GLU A 81 -10.46 2.00 -13.65
CA GLU A 81 -10.43 0.63 -14.16
C GLU A 81 -9.89 0.65 -15.60
N GLU A 82 -8.91 -0.20 -15.90
CA GLU A 82 -8.50 -0.41 -17.28
C GLU A 82 -9.59 -1.22 -17.96
N SER A 83 -10.33 -0.59 -18.89
CA SER A 83 -11.20 -1.32 -19.81
C SER A 83 -10.36 -2.35 -20.55
N SER A 84 -10.53 -3.62 -20.15
CA SER A 84 -10.01 -4.79 -20.83
C SER A 84 -10.33 -4.68 -22.32
N ARG A 85 -9.30 -4.53 -23.16
CA ARG A 85 -9.35 -4.77 -24.60
C ARG A 85 -8.74 -6.13 -24.89
#